data_AF-A0A0C3S4H3-F1
#
_entry.id   AF-A0A0C3S4H3-F1
#
_cell.length_a   1.000
_cell.length_b   1.000
_cell.length_c   1.000
_cell.angle_alpha   90.00
_cell.angle_beta   90.00
_cell.angle_gamma   90.00
#
_symmetry.space_group_name_H-M   'P 1'
#
loop_
_entity.id
_entity.type
_entity.pdbx_description
1 polymer ?
#
loop_
_entity_poly.entity_id
_entity_poly.type
_entity_poly.pdbx_seq_one_letter_code
_entity_poly.pdbx_strand_id
1 'polypeptide(L)'
;MFGQGHPGHQQQQQRRPPSHSQWAAQADAVPCAQYLCPDTLVCVSNPVDCPCPSVEDVKCLIPDAEDKDAATVTCVRESNDCSAVEQLYKRYTK
;
A
#
# COMPACT_ATOMS: atom_id res chain seq x y z
N MET A 1 24.16 40.43 -24.54
CA MET A 1 22.72 40.13 -24.42
C MET A 1 22.59 38.76 -23.75
N PHE A 2 21.84 38.72 -22.65
CA PHE A 2 21.28 37.58 -21.88
C PHE A 2 21.42 36.21 -22.57
N GLY A 3 22.02 35.14 -22.04
CA GLY A 3 22.13 34.67 -20.66
C GLY A 3 20.97 33.70 -20.36
N GLN A 4 21.18 32.37 -20.48
CA GLN A 4 20.58 31.35 -19.61
C GLN A 4 21.06 29.94 -19.99
N GLY A 5 21.89 29.34 -19.13
CA GLY A 5 21.90 27.88 -18.99
C GLY A 5 20.72 27.46 -18.12
N HIS A 6 20.22 26.24 -18.30
CA HIS A 6 19.81 25.31 -17.24
C HIS A 6 19.56 23.90 -17.82
N PRO A 7 20.13 22.84 -17.22
CA PRO A 7 19.82 21.45 -17.52
C PRO A 7 18.55 21.03 -16.75
N GLY A 8 17.55 20.50 -17.47
CA GLY A 8 16.28 20.05 -16.89
C GLY A 8 16.32 18.61 -16.39
N HIS A 9 16.73 18.47 -15.14
CA HIS A 9 16.49 17.39 -14.16
C HIS A 9 15.62 16.18 -14.60
N GLN A 10 16.23 15.00 -14.47
CA GLN A 10 15.54 13.73 -14.29
C GLN A 10 14.64 13.80 -13.06
N GLN A 11 13.32 13.68 -13.25
CA GLN A 11 12.43 13.34 -12.14
C GLN A 11 12.38 11.83 -12.01
N GLN A 12 13.21 11.29 -11.13
CA GLN A 12 12.85 10.08 -10.39
C GLN A 12 11.53 10.38 -9.67
N GLN A 13 10.42 9.90 -10.24
CA GLN A 13 9.16 9.78 -9.52
C GLN A 13 9.35 8.71 -8.43
N GLN A 14 9.96 9.10 -7.32
CA GLN A 14 9.73 8.41 -6.06
C GLN A 14 8.22 8.48 -5.81
N ARG A 15 7.58 7.30 -5.76
CA ARG A 15 6.16 7.13 -5.41
C ARG A 15 5.90 7.75 -4.04
N ARG A 16 5.69 9.06 -3.98
CA ARG A 16 5.08 9.69 -2.81
C ARG A 16 3.63 9.20 -2.78
N PRO A 17 3.13 8.74 -1.62
CA PRO A 17 1.72 8.41 -1.50
C PRO A 17 0.90 9.66 -1.87
N PRO A 18 -0.17 9.49 -2.66
CA PRO A 18 -1.01 10.61 -3.07
C PRO A 18 -1.53 11.34 -1.82
N SER A 19 -1.61 12.67 -1.91
CA SER A 19 -2.30 13.45 -0.87
C SER A 19 -3.75 12.99 -0.78
N HIS A 20 -4.37 13.13 0.41
CA HIS A 20 -5.76 12.73 0.65
C HIS A 20 -6.75 13.29 -0.40
N SER A 21 -6.53 14.52 -0.88
CA SER A 21 -7.34 15.14 -1.94
C SER A 21 -7.15 14.48 -3.32
N GLN A 22 -5.94 14.02 -3.64
CA GLN A 22 -5.66 13.31 -4.88
C GLN A 22 -6.24 11.89 -4.84
N TRP A 23 -6.21 11.24 -3.68
CA TRP A 23 -6.84 9.94 -3.50
C TRP A 23 -8.36 10.03 -3.66
N ALA A 24 -9.01 11.00 -3.02
CA ALA A 24 -10.46 11.18 -3.12
C ALA A 24 -10.93 11.33 -4.58
N ALA A 25 -10.26 12.18 -5.36
CA ALA A 25 -10.58 12.37 -6.77
C ALA A 25 -10.40 11.07 -7.60
N GLN A 26 -9.41 10.24 -7.25
CA GLN A 26 -9.19 8.94 -7.91
C GLN A 26 -10.23 7.91 -7.47
N ALA A 27 -10.61 7.90 -6.20
CA ALA A 27 -11.62 7.00 -5.65
C ALA A 27 -13.01 7.26 -6.26
N ASP A 28 -13.40 8.53 -6.38
CA ASP A 28 -14.66 8.93 -7.04
C ASP A 28 -14.74 8.48 -8.51
N ALA A 29 -13.59 8.34 -9.18
CA ALA A 29 -13.52 7.90 -10.57
C ALA A 29 -13.63 6.37 -10.74
N VAL A 30 -13.52 5.59 -9.66
CA VAL A 30 -13.57 4.12 -9.70
C VAL A 30 -14.95 3.63 -9.23
N PRO A 31 -15.76 2.99 -10.10
CA PRO A 31 -17.03 2.43 -9.69
C PRO A 31 -16.80 1.16 -8.85
N CYS A 32 -16.82 1.31 -7.52
CA CYS A 32 -16.71 0.21 -6.57
C CYS A 32 -17.84 0.27 -5.53
N ALA A 33 -18.60 -0.82 -5.40
CA ALA A 33 -19.69 -0.93 -4.43
C ALA A 33 -19.27 -1.63 -3.12
N GLN A 34 -18.05 -2.19 -3.10
CA GLN A 34 -17.50 -2.94 -1.98
C GLN A 34 -16.35 -2.14 -1.36
N TYR A 35 -15.17 -2.75 -1.19
CA TYR A 35 -14.00 -2.11 -0.62
C TYR A 35 -13.04 -1.67 -1.72
N LEU A 36 -12.68 -0.38 -1.73
CA LEU A 36 -11.66 0.16 -2.63
C LEU A 36 -10.32 0.23 -1.91
N CYS A 37 -9.33 -0.52 -2.41
CA CYS A 37 -7.99 -0.54 -1.82
C CYS A 37 -7.32 0.85 -1.92
N PRO A 38 -6.87 1.46 -0.81
CA PRO A 38 -6.39 2.84 -0.82
C PRO A 38 -5.08 3.01 -1.61
N ASP A 39 -4.22 1.99 -1.63
CA ASP A 39 -2.90 2.05 -2.27
C ASP A 39 -2.92 1.66 -3.75
N THR A 40 -3.89 0.84 -4.17
CA THR A 40 -3.92 0.24 -5.52
C THR A 40 -5.17 0.59 -6.33
N LEU A 41 -6.20 1.16 -5.68
CA LEU A 41 -7.51 1.46 -6.28
C LEU A 41 -8.21 0.24 -6.89
N VAL A 42 -7.86 -0.96 -6.42
CA VAL A 42 -8.53 -2.20 -6.80
C VAL A 42 -9.80 -2.35 -5.96
N CYS A 43 -10.92 -2.65 -6.62
CA CYS A 43 -12.17 -2.97 -5.94
C CYS A 43 -12.17 -4.46 -5.53
N VAL A 44 -12.31 -4.72 -4.24
CA VAL A 44 -12.29 -6.06 -3.65
C VAL A 44 -13.45 -6.26 -2.67
N SER A 45 -13.69 -7.50 -2.27
CA SER A 45 -14.77 -7.82 -1.33
C SER A 45 -14.42 -7.44 0.11
N ASN A 46 -13.21 -7.74 0.57
CA ASN A 46 -12.76 -7.44 1.92
C ASN A 46 -11.40 -6.73 1.92
N PRO A 47 -11.07 -5.92 2.95
CA PRO A 47 -9.76 -5.28 3.06
C PRO A 47 -8.59 -6.27 2.98
N VAL A 48 -8.77 -7.49 3.51
CA VAL A 48 -7.77 -8.56 3.46
C VAL A 48 -7.46 -9.05 2.05
N ASP A 49 -8.29 -8.73 1.06
CA ASP A 49 -8.11 -9.12 -0.35
C ASP A 49 -7.22 -8.14 -1.11
N CYS A 50 -6.91 -6.96 -0.55
CA CYS A 50 -6.12 -5.96 -1.25
C CYS A 50 -4.73 -6.48 -1.66
N PRO A 51 -4.30 -6.24 -2.91
CA PRO A 51 -2.96 -6.60 -3.36
C PRO A 51 -1.93 -5.57 -2.90
N CYS A 52 -0.67 -6.00 -2.79
CA CYS A 52 0.44 -5.08 -2.58
C CYS A 52 0.66 -4.18 -3.80
N PRO A 53 1.03 -2.90 -3.62
CA PRO A 53 1.19 -1.94 -4.71
C PRO A 53 2.42 -2.21 -5.59
N SER A 54 3.36 -3.03 -5.11
CA SER A 54 4.51 -3.51 -5.85
C SER A 54 4.46 -5.03 -5.93
N VAL A 55 4.68 -5.57 -7.13
CA VAL A 55 4.65 -7.01 -7.41
C VAL A 55 5.82 -7.77 -6.78
N GLU A 56 6.88 -7.05 -6.40
CA GLU A 56 8.04 -7.59 -5.69
C GLU A 56 7.80 -7.76 -4.18
N ASP A 57 6.72 -7.16 -3.66
CA ASP A 57 6.40 -7.22 -2.24
C ASP A 57 5.54 -8.45 -1.93
N VAL A 58 5.84 -9.11 -0.81
CA VAL A 58 5.04 -10.21 -0.29
C VAL A 58 3.92 -9.65 0.59
N LYS A 59 2.69 -10.11 0.35
CA LYS A 59 1.52 -9.81 1.15
C LYS A 59 1.48 -10.68 2.40
N CYS A 60 1.56 -10.06 3.56
CA CYS A 60 1.46 -10.70 4.86
C CYS A 60 0.17 -10.29 5.58
N LEU A 61 -0.51 -11.26 6.18
CA LEU A 61 -1.71 -11.04 6.97
C LEU A 61 -1.37 -11.13 8.46
N ILE A 62 -1.71 -10.07 9.20
CA ILE A 62 -1.61 -10.04 10.66
C ILE A 62 -3.03 -10.24 11.18
N PRO A 63 -3.36 -11.42 11.72
CA PRO A 63 -4.70 -11.67 12.24
C PRO A 63 -4.94 -10.79 13.46
N ASP A 64 -6.15 -10.25 13.59
CA ASP A 64 -6.56 -9.53 14.78
C ASP A 64 -6.84 -10.53 15.93
N ALA A 65 -6.59 -10.11 17.16
CA ALA A 65 -6.74 -10.99 18.33
C ALA A 65 -8.22 -11.27 18.67
N GLU A 66 -9.10 -10.34 18.33
CA GLU A 66 -10.52 -10.39 18.66
C GLU A 66 -11.38 -10.95 17.53
N ASP A 67 -10.98 -10.70 16.27
CA ASP A 67 -11.71 -11.14 15.09
C ASP A 67 -10.74 -11.92 14.19
N LYS A 68 -11.00 -13.22 14.04
CA LYS A 68 -10.16 -14.12 13.24
C LYS A 68 -10.41 -13.94 11.74
N ASP A 69 -11.51 -13.31 11.38
CA ASP A 69 -11.91 -13.02 10.01
C ASP A 69 -11.45 -11.61 9.58
N ALA A 70 -10.98 -10.79 10.54
CA ALA A 70 -10.29 -9.54 10.29
C ALA A 70 -8.76 -9.73 10.36
N ALA A 71 -8.06 -9.16 9.38
CA ALA A 71 -6.61 -9.13 9.38
C ALA A 71 -6.09 -7.81 8.81
N THR A 72 -5.00 -7.32 9.40
CA THR A 72 -4.24 -6.21 8.86
C THR A 72 -3.29 -6.72 7.77
N VAL A 73 -3.36 -6.10 6.59
CA VAL A 73 -2.48 -6.43 5.45
C VAL A 73 -1.19 -5.62 5.55
N THR A 74 -0.03 -6.28 5.46
CA THR A 74 1.30 -5.65 5.43
C THR A 74 2.09 -6.16 4.23
N CYS A 75 2.71 -5.24 3.49
CA CYS A 75 3.56 -5.57 2.34
C CYS A 75 5.03 -5.48 2.74
N VAL A 76 5.79 -6.55 2.49
CA VAL A 76 7.20 -6.66 2.89
C VAL A 76 8.08 -6.80 1.66
N ARG A 77 9.11 -5.95 1.58
CA ARG A 77 10.24 -6.05 0.66
C ARG A 77 11.42 -6.62 1.44
N GLU A 78 12.18 -7.55 0.88
CA GLU A 78 13.42 -8.16 1.45
C GLU A 78 13.26 -9.45 2.28
N SER A 79 12.09 -10.09 2.28
CA SER A 79 11.99 -11.47 2.79
C SER A 79 10.88 -12.14 2.02
N ASN A 80 11.16 -13.21 1.30
CA ASN A 80 10.14 -14.01 0.60
C ASN A 80 9.12 -14.68 1.56
N ASP A 81 9.04 -14.22 2.81
CA ASP A 81 8.28 -14.81 3.89
C ASP A 81 7.86 -13.76 4.92
N CYS A 82 6.76 -14.03 5.62
CA CYS A 82 6.17 -13.16 6.64
C CYS A 82 6.83 -13.31 8.02
N SER A 83 7.91 -14.08 8.15
CA SER A 83 8.62 -14.38 9.39
C SER A 83 8.92 -13.16 10.26
N ALA A 84 9.41 -12.05 9.67
CA ALA A 84 9.72 -10.84 10.43
C ALA A 84 8.45 -10.22 11.05
N VAL A 85 7.36 -10.19 10.29
CA VAL A 85 6.06 -9.69 10.74
C VAL A 85 5.48 -10.59 11.81
N GLU A 86 5.53 -11.91 11.62
CA GLU A 86 5.07 -12.87 12.63
C GLU A 86 5.83 -12.77 13.95
N GLN A 87 7.15 -12.59 13.91
CA GLN A 87 7.96 -12.42 15.11
C GLN A 87 7.58 -11.15 15.87
N LEU A 88 7.32 -10.05 15.15
CA LEU A 88 6.84 -8.82 15.75
C LEU A 88 5.45 -9.02 16.38
N TYR A 89 4.52 -9.64 15.65
CA TYR A 89 3.19 -9.94 16.16
C TYR A 89 3.24 -10.78 17.45
N LYS A 90 3.97 -11.90 17.43
CA LYS A 90 4.15 -12.79 18.61
C LYS A 90 4.78 -12.07 19.81
N ARG A 91 5.61 -11.06 19.58
CA ARG A 91 6.25 -10.28 20.65
C ARG A 91 5.28 -9.34 21.36
N TYR A 92 4.34 -8.75 20.62
CA TYR A 92 3.44 -7.70 21.15
C TYR A 92 2.05 -8.20 21.54
N THR A 93 1.60 -9.34 21.02
CA THR A 93 0.30 -9.95 21.36
C THR A 93 0.40 -10.87 22.59
N LYS A 94 1.17 -10.48 23.61
CA LYS A 94 1.40 -11.29 24.82
C LYS A 94 0.48 -10.91 25.97
#